data_AF-A0A3A8ERR3-F1
#
_entry.id   AF-A0A3A8ERR3-F1
#
_cell.length_a   1.000
_cell.length_b   1.000
_cell.length_c   1.000
_cell.angle_alpha   90.00
_cell.angle_beta   90.00
_cell.angle_gamma   90.00
#
_symmetry.space_group_name_H-M   'P 1'
#
loop_
_entity.id
_entity.type
_entity.pdbx_description
1 polymer ?
#
loop_
_entity_poly.entity_id
_entity_poly.type
_entity_poly.pdbx_seq_one_letter_code
_entity_poly.pdbx_strand_id
1 'polypeptide(L)'
;MAKRYLSFSVLNGLAFRLRWIAKIKNRSLMNLQKLVKIPLIVIPSIIFLNGCEAYMWRQNVVQLHEVEKRSGRLQLNTDSNLKGTDADLNGVRDDIDLYIAQNFKQIQQQRAVAQYAMQLQKSLLVDKQNLAQVKHISFEKSRAIGCIYERFQVDELPKAMTVVKDISAITMNTKIRFKAHLAFSQALDGTVMTLANNNFCSK
;
A
#
# COMPACT_ATOMS: atom_id res chain seq x y z
N MET A 1 -37.34 -67.10 6.96
CA MET A 1 -36.47 -68.30 7.13
C MET A 1 -35.06 -67.89 6.73
N ALA A 2 -34.13 -67.53 7.62
CA ALA A 2 -33.43 -68.34 8.64
C ALA A 2 -32.55 -69.48 8.08
N LYS A 3 -31.22 -69.23 7.99
CA LYS A 3 -30.07 -70.10 8.38
C LYS A 3 -28.75 -69.37 7.96
N ARG A 4 -27.81 -68.96 8.83
CA ARG A 4 -26.82 -69.72 9.65
C ARG A 4 -25.99 -70.67 8.75
N TYR A 5 -24.66 -70.73 8.68
CA TYR A 5 -23.57 -70.57 9.66
C TYR A 5 -22.15 -70.73 9.00
N LEU A 6 -21.10 -70.16 9.64
CA LEU A 6 -19.71 -70.67 9.88
C LEU A 6 -18.82 -71.13 8.70
N SER A 7 -17.47 -71.14 8.71
CA SER A 7 -16.32 -70.63 9.50
C SER A 7 -15.03 -71.27 8.90
N PHE A 8 -13.84 -70.87 9.38
CA PHE A 8 -12.48 -71.46 9.17
C PHE A 8 -11.82 -71.24 7.80
N SER A 9 -10.52 -70.92 7.64
CA SER A 9 -9.35 -70.71 8.52
C SER A 9 -8.23 -70.13 7.63
N VAL A 10 -7.59 -68.99 7.92
CA VAL A 10 -6.30 -68.85 8.64
C VAL A 10 -5.28 -69.96 8.35
N LEU A 11 -4.32 -69.67 7.46
CA LEU A 11 -2.86 -69.89 7.59
C LEU A 11 -2.22 -70.08 6.20
N ASN A 12 -1.39 -69.10 5.79
CA ASN A 12 -0.10 -69.26 5.12
C ASN A 12 0.22 -68.02 4.28
N GLY A 13 1.28 -67.29 4.64
CA GLY A 13 1.76 -66.18 3.81
C GLY A 13 2.70 -65.16 4.49
N LEU A 14 3.03 -65.33 5.77
CA LEU A 14 3.93 -64.44 6.52
C LEU A 14 5.43 -64.63 6.19
N ALA A 15 5.78 -65.07 4.98
CA ALA A 15 7.15 -65.40 4.58
C ALA A 15 7.67 -64.64 3.34
N PHE A 16 7.10 -63.48 2.99
CA PHE A 16 7.54 -62.71 1.80
C PHE A 16 7.87 -61.22 2.00
N ARG A 17 7.95 -60.72 3.24
CA ARG A 17 8.19 -59.28 3.50
C ARG A 17 9.46 -58.89 4.26
N LEU A 18 10.46 -59.76 4.38
CA LEU A 18 11.73 -59.44 5.08
C LEU A 18 13.01 -59.64 4.26
N ARG A 19 12.94 -59.63 2.92
CA ARG A 19 14.15 -59.67 2.05
C ARG A 19 14.44 -58.38 1.28
N TRP A 20 13.58 -57.36 1.38
CA TRP A 20 13.75 -56.09 0.66
C TRP A 20 14.40 -54.96 1.48
N ILE A 21 14.58 -55.13 2.80
CA ILE A 21 15.12 -54.06 3.67
C ILE A 21 16.66 -54.11 3.80
N ALA A 22 17.32 -55.21 3.41
CA ALA A 22 18.76 -55.38 3.61
C ALA A 22 19.66 -55.05 2.39
N LYS A 23 19.10 -54.59 1.25
CA LYS A 23 19.84 -54.33 0.00
C LYS A 23 19.78 -52.86 -0.46
N ILE A 24 19.67 -51.92 0.48
CA ILE A 24 19.92 -50.47 0.24
C ILE A 24 20.89 -49.96 1.33
N LYS A 25 21.87 -50.79 1.70
CA LYS A 25 22.90 -50.44 2.68
C LYS A 25 24.29 -50.79 2.15
N ASN A 26 24.60 -50.46 0.90
CA ASN A 26 25.99 -50.36 0.39
C ASN A 26 26.05 -50.00 -1.10
N ARG A 27 25.81 -48.74 -1.46
CA ARG A 27 26.38 -48.19 -2.70
C ARG A 27 26.41 -46.68 -2.62
N SER A 28 27.62 -46.14 -2.73
CA SER A 28 27.91 -44.75 -3.06
C SER A 28 27.72 -43.72 -1.94
N LEU A 29 28.53 -43.86 -0.88
CA LEU A 29 29.18 -42.72 -0.25
C LEU A 29 30.10 -42.04 -1.30
N MET A 30 29.53 -41.22 -2.17
CA MET A 30 30.26 -40.29 -3.01
C MET A 30 29.96 -38.87 -2.54
N ASN A 31 30.87 -38.39 -1.69
CA ASN A 31 31.43 -37.05 -1.79
C ASN A 31 30.43 -35.87 -1.76
N LEU A 32 29.73 -35.71 -0.64
CA LEU A 32 28.92 -34.53 -0.29
C LEU A 32 29.75 -33.43 0.41
N GLN A 33 31.06 -33.32 0.13
CA GLN A 33 31.95 -32.31 0.71
C GLN A 33 32.42 -31.22 -0.28
N LYS A 34 31.88 -31.19 -1.50
CA LYS A 34 32.15 -30.12 -2.48
C LYS A 34 30.91 -29.29 -2.84
N LEU A 35 29.96 -29.16 -1.90
CA LEU A 35 28.96 -28.08 -1.98
C LEU A 35 29.60 -26.82 -1.42
N VAL A 36 30.01 -25.96 -2.34
CA VAL A 36 30.40 -24.55 -2.20
C VAL A 36 30.04 -23.97 -0.84
N LYS A 37 31.05 -23.62 -0.05
CA LYS A 37 30.93 -22.75 1.13
C LYS A 37 30.49 -21.35 0.66
N ILE A 38 29.21 -21.19 0.32
CA ILE A 38 28.62 -19.86 0.20
C ILE A 38 28.45 -19.38 1.65
N PRO A 39 29.13 -18.31 2.08
CA PRO A 39 29.01 -17.84 3.45
C PRO A 39 27.55 -17.44 3.70
N LEU A 40 26.95 -18.02 4.73
CA LEU A 40 25.58 -17.80 5.23
C LEU A 40 25.28 -16.34 5.65
N ILE A 41 26.20 -15.42 5.35
CA ILE A 41 26.20 -14.02 5.80
C ILE A 41 25.55 -13.08 4.76
N VAL A 42 25.28 -13.55 3.53
CA VAL A 42 24.73 -12.69 2.45
C VAL A 42 23.20 -12.66 2.39
N ILE A 43 22.51 -13.60 3.06
CA ILE A 43 21.04 -13.71 3.01
C ILE A 43 20.28 -12.63 3.82
N PRO A 44 20.78 -12.07 4.95
CA PRO A 44 20.03 -11.06 5.71
C PRO A 44 19.84 -9.75 4.93
N SER A 45 20.81 -9.33 4.11
CA SER A 45 20.82 -7.99 3.50
C SER A 45 19.72 -7.78 2.44
N ILE A 46 19.25 -8.84 1.78
CA ILE A 46 18.22 -8.74 0.73
C ILE A 46 16.81 -8.59 1.34
N ILE A 47 16.60 -9.05 2.57
CA ILE A 47 15.30 -8.97 3.26
C ILE A 47 15.01 -7.54 3.76
N PHE A 48 16.05 -6.72 4.01
CA PHE A 48 15.87 -5.36 4.52
C PHE A 48 15.40 -4.32 3.48
N LEU A 49 15.69 -4.50 2.18
CA LEU A 49 15.40 -3.45 1.17
C LEU A 49 13.94 -3.42 0.71
N ASN A 50 13.24 -4.56 0.65
CA ASN A 50 11.81 -4.59 0.31
C ASN A 50 10.89 -4.25 1.51
N GLY A 51 11.46 -4.10 2.70
CA GLY A 51 10.69 -3.88 3.93
C GLY A 51 10.05 -2.50 4.01
N CYS A 52 10.72 -1.46 3.50
CA CYS A 52 10.26 -0.08 3.66
C CYS A 52 8.97 0.20 2.87
N GLU A 53 8.93 -0.14 1.58
CA GLU A 53 7.72 0.03 0.75
C GLU A 53 6.53 -0.74 1.35
N ALA A 54 6.75 -2.02 1.70
CA ALA A 54 5.71 -2.86 2.27
C ALA A 54 5.22 -2.33 3.63
N TYR A 55 6.11 -1.80 4.46
CA TYR A 55 5.75 -1.17 5.73
C TYR A 55 4.92 0.10 5.51
N MET A 56 5.38 1.01 4.65
CA MET A 56 4.67 2.26 4.38
C MET A 56 3.28 2.01 3.77
N TRP A 57 3.16 1.03 2.87
CA TRP A 57 1.87 0.61 2.33
C TRP A 57 0.93 0.11 3.43
N ARG A 58 1.43 -0.71 4.37
CA ARG A 58 0.61 -1.17 5.51
C ARG A 58 0.11 0.00 6.36
N GLN A 59 0.96 1.00 6.61
CA GLN A 59 0.53 2.22 7.33
C GLN A 59 -0.57 2.96 6.59
N ASN A 60 -0.47 3.08 5.25
CA ASN A 60 -1.51 3.68 4.44
C ASN A 60 -2.84 2.91 4.52
N VAL A 61 -2.80 1.58 4.51
CA VAL A 61 -3.99 0.73 4.69
C VAL A 61 -4.61 0.90 6.07
N VAL A 62 -3.80 1.01 7.13
CA VAL A 62 -4.31 1.33 8.48
C VAL A 62 -5.01 2.68 8.48
N GLN A 63 -4.43 3.72 7.85
CA GLN A 63 -5.07 5.03 7.74
C GLN A 63 -6.40 4.96 6.98
N LEU A 64 -6.47 4.23 5.87
CA LEU A 64 -7.72 4.01 5.12
C LEU A 64 -8.82 3.42 6.00
N HIS A 65 -8.48 2.40 6.81
CA HIS A 65 -9.43 1.79 7.73
C HIS A 65 -9.93 2.77 8.79
N GLU A 66 -9.05 3.63 9.32
CA GLU A 66 -9.45 4.69 10.26
C GLU A 66 -10.32 5.78 9.61
N VAL A 67 -10.12 6.06 8.32
CA VAL A 67 -11.00 6.96 7.57
C VAL A 67 -12.37 6.33 7.38
N GLU A 68 -12.43 5.07 6.95
CA GLU A 68 -13.68 4.33 6.77
C GLU A 68 -14.45 4.26 8.09
N LYS A 69 -13.79 3.90 9.20
CA LYS A 69 -14.43 3.85 10.52
C LYS A 69 -15.06 5.18 10.95
N ARG A 70 -14.44 6.32 10.62
CA ARG A 70 -14.96 7.66 10.98
C ARG A 70 -16.02 8.18 10.03
N SER A 71 -15.86 7.96 8.74
CA SER A 71 -16.77 8.45 7.69
C SER A 71 -17.93 7.51 7.39
N GLY A 72 -17.89 6.28 7.91
CA GLY A 72 -18.83 5.22 7.58
C GLY A 72 -18.43 4.50 6.29
N ARG A 73 -19.39 4.22 5.42
CA ARG A 73 -19.10 3.43 4.22
C ARG A 73 -18.48 4.29 3.11
N LEU A 74 -17.16 4.29 3.06
CA LEU A 74 -16.38 4.96 2.01
C LEU A 74 -16.31 4.10 0.74
N GLN A 75 -16.98 4.53 -0.33
CA GLN A 75 -16.89 3.85 -1.62
C GLN A 75 -15.77 4.48 -2.47
N LEU A 76 -14.53 4.03 -2.24
CA LEU A 76 -13.39 4.49 -3.03
C LEU A 76 -13.29 3.74 -4.36
N ASN A 77 -12.85 4.44 -5.39
CA ASN A 77 -12.46 3.86 -6.66
C ASN A 77 -11.18 3.04 -6.48
N THR A 78 -11.23 1.74 -6.81
CA THR A 78 -10.11 0.79 -6.65
C THR A 78 -9.50 0.36 -7.98
N ASP A 79 -9.75 1.11 -9.06
CA ASP A 79 -9.26 0.76 -10.38
C ASP A 79 -7.75 0.60 -10.42
N SER A 80 -7.29 -0.28 -11.32
CA SER A 80 -5.87 -0.55 -11.53
C SER A 80 -5.16 0.53 -12.37
N ASN A 81 -5.63 1.77 -12.33
CA ASN A 81 -5.05 2.91 -13.05
C ASN A 81 -4.74 4.07 -12.08
N LEU A 82 -3.84 4.97 -12.51
CA LEU A 82 -3.41 6.09 -11.68
C LEU A 82 -4.47 7.20 -11.57
N LYS A 83 -5.18 7.48 -12.67
CA LYS A 83 -6.07 8.65 -12.78
C LYS A 83 -7.37 8.48 -11.98
N GLY A 84 -8.04 7.34 -12.14
CA GLY A 84 -9.42 7.11 -11.72
C GLY A 84 -10.41 7.95 -12.53
N THR A 85 -11.68 7.93 -12.11
CA THR A 85 -12.75 8.74 -12.71
C THR A 85 -12.73 10.15 -12.14
N ASP A 86 -12.67 11.14 -13.03
CA ASP A 86 -12.77 12.58 -12.78
C ASP A 86 -13.68 13.10 -13.91
N ALA A 87 -14.99 13.09 -13.66
CA ALA A 87 -15.99 13.33 -14.70
C ALA A 87 -16.19 14.83 -14.99
N ASP A 88 -16.02 15.68 -13.97
CA ASP A 88 -16.15 17.13 -14.09
C ASP A 88 -14.83 17.83 -14.48
N LEU A 89 -13.73 17.06 -14.59
CA LEU A 89 -12.40 17.51 -14.98
C LEU A 89 -11.83 18.58 -14.04
N ASN A 90 -12.21 18.55 -12.76
CA ASN A 90 -11.71 19.47 -11.75
C ASN A 90 -10.30 19.09 -11.24
N GLY A 91 -9.78 17.92 -11.65
CA GLY A 91 -8.46 17.40 -11.27
C GLY A 91 -8.46 16.60 -9.96
N VAL A 92 -9.63 16.35 -9.37
CA VAL A 92 -9.89 15.50 -8.22
C VAL A 92 -10.73 14.31 -8.71
N ARG A 93 -10.59 13.18 -8.03
CA ARG A 93 -11.34 11.97 -8.38
C ARG A 93 -12.74 12.07 -7.78
N ASP A 94 -13.77 11.63 -8.51
CA ASP A 94 -15.17 11.80 -8.10
C ASP A 94 -15.51 11.18 -6.72
N ASP A 95 -14.86 10.06 -6.37
CA ASP A 95 -15.01 9.42 -5.04
C ASP A 95 -14.41 10.26 -3.91
N ILE A 96 -13.33 11.00 -4.19
CA ILE A 96 -12.70 11.93 -3.26
C ILE A 96 -13.58 13.18 -3.13
N ASP A 97 -14.12 13.72 -4.22
CA ASP A 97 -15.04 14.86 -4.15
C ASP A 97 -16.30 14.51 -3.35
N LEU A 98 -16.85 13.33 -3.55
CA LEU A 98 -17.96 12.82 -2.75
C LEU A 98 -17.59 12.73 -1.27
N TYR A 99 -16.39 12.20 -0.95
CA TYR A 99 -15.88 12.16 0.42
C TYR A 99 -15.78 13.57 1.03
N ILE A 100 -15.23 14.53 0.29
CA ILE A 100 -15.07 15.92 0.73
C ILE A 100 -16.45 16.55 1.03
N ALA A 101 -17.40 16.40 0.12
CA ALA A 101 -18.76 16.94 0.26
C ALA A 101 -19.50 16.34 1.47
N GLN A 102 -19.29 15.05 1.76
CA GLN A 102 -19.93 14.36 2.87
C GLN A 102 -19.31 14.68 4.24
N ASN A 103 -18.00 14.92 4.31
CA ASN A 103 -17.28 15.00 5.58
C ASN A 103 -16.99 16.44 6.06
N PHE A 104 -17.05 17.43 5.17
CA PHE A 104 -16.79 18.83 5.51
C PHE A 104 -18.00 19.70 5.23
N LYS A 105 -18.52 20.39 6.25
CA LYS A 105 -19.71 21.24 6.12
C LYS A 105 -19.41 22.63 5.58
N GLN A 106 -18.23 23.16 5.89
CA GLN A 106 -17.86 24.51 5.51
C GLN A 106 -17.26 24.53 4.11
N ILE A 107 -17.76 25.40 3.23
CA ILE A 107 -17.26 25.52 1.85
C ILE A 107 -15.76 25.85 1.78
N GLN A 108 -15.26 26.61 2.76
CA GLN A 108 -13.85 26.97 2.82
C GLN A 108 -12.96 25.76 3.13
N GLN A 109 -13.42 24.85 4.00
CA GLN A 109 -12.75 23.59 4.29
C GLN A 109 -12.78 22.67 3.07
N GLN A 110 -13.94 22.54 2.41
CA GLN A 110 -14.05 21.76 1.18
C GLN A 110 -13.06 22.23 0.11
N ARG A 111 -12.97 23.54 -0.13
CA ARG A 111 -12.02 24.12 -1.10
C ARG A 111 -10.56 23.87 -0.72
N ALA A 112 -10.20 24.03 0.55
CA ALA A 112 -8.85 23.76 1.04
C ALA A 112 -8.44 22.30 0.81
N VAL A 113 -9.37 21.38 1.10
CA VAL A 113 -9.16 19.95 0.92
C VAL A 113 -9.10 19.56 -0.55
N ALA A 114 -10.00 20.09 -1.39
CA ALA A 114 -10.00 19.88 -2.83
C ALA A 114 -8.71 20.38 -3.49
N GLN A 115 -8.20 21.55 -3.05
CA GLN A 115 -6.90 22.05 -3.50
C GLN A 115 -5.78 21.04 -3.22
N TYR A 116 -5.75 20.45 -2.01
CA TYR A 116 -4.74 19.46 -1.67
C TYR A 116 -4.92 18.14 -2.46
N ALA A 117 -6.16 17.65 -2.58
CA ALA A 117 -6.48 16.46 -3.36
C ALA A 117 -6.06 16.59 -4.83
N MET A 118 -6.33 17.74 -5.46
CA MET A 118 -5.92 18.03 -6.84
C MET A 118 -4.39 17.94 -6.98
N GLN A 119 -3.64 18.54 -6.05
CA GLN A 119 -2.17 18.51 -6.11
C GLN A 119 -1.59 17.11 -5.84
N LEU A 120 -2.26 16.30 -5.01
CA LEU A 120 -1.92 14.90 -4.88
C LEU A 120 -2.12 14.14 -6.19
N GLN A 121 -3.25 14.34 -6.88
CA GLN A 121 -3.52 13.70 -8.17
C GLN A 121 -2.51 14.10 -9.24
N LYS A 122 -2.17 15.39 -9.32
CA LYS A 122 -1.07 15.87 -10.18
C LYS A 122 0.26 15.19 -9.86
N SER A 123 0.57 14.99 -8.57
CA SER A 123 1.81 14.32 -8.17
C SER A 123 1.90 12.86 -8.62
N LEU A 124 0.76 12.17 -8.73
CA LEU A 124 0.73 10.80 -9.26
C LEU A 124 1.02 10.79 -10.77
N LEU A 125 0.46 11.76 -11.51
CA LEU A 125 0.45 11.77 -12.98
C LEU A 125 1.64 12.51 -13.63
N VAL A 126 2.37 13.34 -12.89
CA VAL A 126 3.49 14.13 -13.45
C VAL A 126 4.60 13.23 -13.99
N ASP A 127 5.23 13.66 -15.08
CA ASP A 127 6.51 13.13 -15.54
C ASP A 127 7.59 13.31 -14.46
N LYS A 128 8.12 12.20 -13.94
CA LYS A 128 9.10 12.19 -12.84
C LYS A 128 10.48 12.68 -13.29
N GLN A 129 10.77 12.69 -14.60
CA GLN A 129 12.01 13.22 -15.15
C GLN A 129 11.97 14.76 -15.28
N ASN A 130 10.77 15.36 -15.30
CA ASN A 130 10.61 16.81 -15.34
C ASN A 130 10.72 17.42 -13.93
N LEU A 131 11.96 17.60 -13.46
CA LEU A 131 12.24 18.06 -12.11
C LEU A 131 11.60 19.43 -11.79
N ALA A 132 11.49 20.32 -12.78
CA ALA A 132 10.86 21.63 -12.59
C ALA A 132 9.36 21.47 -12.23
N GLN A 133 8.63 20.61 -12.95
CA GLN A 133 7.24 20.33 -12.64
C GLN A 133 7.07 19.56 -11.32
N VAL A 134 7.94 18.58 -11.04
CA VAL A 134 7.92 17.84 -9.78
C VAL A 134 8.09 18.79 -8.58
N LYS A 135 9.07 19.70 -8.63
CA LYS A 135 9.26 20.74 -7.61
C LYS A 135 8.07 21.68 -7.53
N HIS A 136 7.54 22.14 -8.65
CA HIS A 136 6.37 23.03 -8.64
C HIS A 136 5.17 22.37 -7.94
N ILE A 137 4.84 21.12 -8.28
CA ILE A 137 3.75 20.38 -7.63
C ILE A 137 4.03 20.18 -6.14
N SER A 138 5.27 19.87 -5.75
CA SER A 138 5.63 19.72 -4.34
C SER A 138 5.41 21.03 -3.56
N PHE A 139 5.72 22.17 -4.17
CA PHE A 139 5.51 23.49 -3.57
C PHE A 139 4.01 23.77 -3.42
N GLU A 140 3.23 23.50 -4.46
CA GLU A 140 1.77 23.66 -4.44
C GLU A 140 1.09 22.71 -3.44
N LYS A 141 1.61 21.50 -3.24
CA LYS A 141 1.17 20.58 -2.18
C LYS A 141 1.44 21.17 -0.80
N SER A 142 2.65 21.68 -0.56
CA SER A 142 3.00 22.34 0.71
C SER A 142 2.11 23.55 0.98
N ARG A 143 1.86 24.37 -0.04
CA ARG A 143 0.93 25.50 -0.01
C ARG A 143 -0.50 25.07 0.33
N ALA A 144 -0.99 23.99 -0.29
CA ALA A 144 -2.31 23.43 -0.01
C ALA A 144 -2.45 22.86 1.41
N ILE A 145 -1.40 22.23 1.94
CA ILE A 145 -1.35 21.81 3.34
C ILE A 145 -1.47 23.05 4.24
N GLY A 146 -0.73 24.13 3.97
CA GLY A 146 -0.89 25.40 4.68
C GLY A 146 -2.34 25.91 4.69
N CYS A 147 -3.05 25.79 3.56
CA CYS A 147 -4.45 26.20 3.47
C CYS A 147 -5.35 25.36 4.38
N ILE A 148 -5.12 24.04 4.47
CA ILE A 148 -5.83 23.18 5.42
C ILE A 148 -5.56 23.67 6.85
N TYR A 149 -4.34 24.01 7.21
CA TYR A 149 -4.03 24.53 8.55
C TYR A 149 -4.68 25.91 8.83
N GLU A 150 -4.88 26.75 7.81
CA GLU A 150 -5.64 28.00 7.97
C GLU A 150 -7.15 27.78 8.14
N ARG A 151 -7.73 26.78 7.46
CA ARG A 151 -9.20 26.55 7.46
C ARG A 151 -9.70 25.58 8.52
N PHE A 152 -8.80 24.82 9.15
CA PHE A 152 -9.12 23.91 10.25
C PHE A 152 -8.45 24.43 11.51
N GLN A 153 -9.24 25.09 12.37
CA GLN A 153 -8.72 25.70 13.58
C GLN A 153 -8.17 24.64 14.55
N VAL A 154 -7.22 25.04 15.40
CA VAL A 154 -6.53 24.12 16.31
C VAL A 154 -7.49 23.36 17.22
N ASP A 155 -8.60 23.97 17.62
CA ASP A 155 -9.59 23.37 18.52
C ASP A 155 -10.70 22.60 17.79
N GLU A 156 -10.84 22.78 16.49
CA GLU A 156 -11.85 22.08 15.69
C GLU A 156 -11.48 20.61 15.44
N LEU A 157 -12.49 19.79 15.16
CA LEU A 157 -12.34 18.42 14.69
C LEU A 157 -13.01 18.27 13.31
N PRO A 158 -12.41 17.49 12.39
CA PRO A 158 -11.11 16.81 12.51
C PRO A 158 -9.92 17.78 12.52
N LYS A 159 -8.81 17.40 13.17
CA LYS A 159 -7.58 18.20 13.17
C LYS A 159 -7.00 18.30 11.75
N ALA A 160 -6.39 19.43 11.41
CA ALA A 160 -5.76 19.68 10.11
C ALA A 160 -4.82 18.53 9.67
N MET A 161 -3.95 18.07 10.57
CA MET A 161 -3.03 16.94 10.30
C MET A 161 -3.79 15.65 9.94
N THR A 162 -4.90 15.37 10.63
CA THR A 162 -5.74 14.20 10.35
C THR A 162 -6.34 14.31 8.95
N VAL A 163 -6.84 15.49 8.57
CA VAL A 163 -7.37 15.74 7.22
C VAL A 163 -6.30 15.50 6.15
N VAL A 164 -5.07 16.01 6.35
CA VAL A 164 -3.96 15.78 5.40
C VAL A 164 -3.65 14.29 5.24
N LYS A 165 -3.61 13.53 6.34
CA LYS A 165 -3.36 12.08 6.31
C LYS A 165 -4.50 11.32 5.62
N ASP A 166 -5.74 11.68 5.93
CA ASP A 166 -6.93 11.04 5.39
C ASP A 166 -6.96 11.20 3.87
N ILE A 167 -6.81 12.44 3.40
CA ILE A 167 -6.86 12.78 1.98
C ILE A 167 -5.70 12.15 1.21
N SER A 168 -4.50 12.09 1.81
CA SER A 168 -3.38 11.37 1.24
C SER A 168 -3.69 9.87 1.09
N ALA A 169 -4.25 9.26 2.13
CA ALA A 169 -4.54 7.83 2.15
C ALA A 169 -5.61 7.43 1.13
N ILE A 170 -6.73 8.16 1.08
CA ILE A 170 -7.80 7.91 0.10
C ILE A 170 -7.33 8.16 -1.35
N THR A 171 -6.43 9.12 -1.57
CA THR A 171 -5.89 9.39 -2.91
C THR A 171 -5.02 8.24 -3.37
N MET A 172 -4.19 7.70 -2.46
CA MET A 172 -3.24 6.60 -2.70
C MET A 172 -3.81 5.24 -2.30
N ASN A 173 -5.12 5.04 -2.44
CA ASN A 173 -5.84 3.88 -1.92
C ASN A 173 -5.55 2.55 -2.63
N THR A 174 -4.83 2.57 -3.75
CA THR A 174 -4.37 1.37 -4.46
C THR A 174 -2.84 1.29 -4.45
N LYS A 175 -2.30 0.07 -4.52
CA LYS A 175 -0.83 -0.14 -4.53
C LYS A 175 -0.14 0.62 -5.67
N ILE A 176 -0.80 0.75 -6.81
CA ILE A 176 -0.23 1.39 -8.01
C ILE A 176 -0.12 2.90 -7.79
N ARG A 177 -1.16 3.53 -7.22
CA ARG A 177 -1.16 4.95 -6.84
C ARG A 177 -0.15 5.22 -5.72
N PHE A 178 -0.06 4.33 -4.75
CA PHE A 178 0.93 4.44 -3.68
C PHE A 178 2.37 4.37 -4.21
N LYS A 179 2.67 3.42 -5.11
CA LYS A 179 3.97 3.35 -5.78
C LYS A 179 4.29 4.60 -6.59
N ALA A 180 3.32 5.15 -7.31
CA ALA A 180 3.49 6.41 -8.03
C ALA A 180 3.79 7.59 -7.09
N HIS A 181 3.18 7.60 -5.90
CA HIS A 181 3.51 8.59 -4.87
C HIS A 181 4.95 8.42 -4.35
N LEU A 182 5.40 7.19 -4.08
CA LEU A 182 6.79 6.95 -3.68
C LEU A 182 7.77 7.39 -4.77
N ALA A 183 7.48 7.10 -6.04
CA ALA A 183 8.30 7.56 -7.16
C ALA A 183 8.33 9.10 -7.26
N PHE A 184 7.22 9.79 -6.97
CA PHE A 184 7.20 11.24 -6.85
C PHE A 184 8.08 11.75 -5.70
N SER A 185 8.00 11.12 -4.53
CA SER A 185 8.86 11.47 -3.38
C SER A 185 10.33 11.27 -3.73
N GLN A 186 10.68 10.14 -4.35
CA GLN A 186 12.04 9.82 -4.73
C GLN A 186 12.61 10.80 -5.78
N ALA A 187 11.78 11.33 -6.67
CA ALA A 187 12.19 12.36 -7.63
C ALA A 187 12.54 13.71 -6.97
N LEU A 188 12.14 13.93 -5.71
CA LEU A 188 12.48 15.10 -4.91
C LEU A 188 13.70 14.88 -4.02
N ASP A 189 14.23 13.65 -3.93
CA ASP A 189 15.36 13.34 -3.07
C ASP A 189 16.58 14.19 -3.45
N GLY A 190 17.25 14.75 -2.44
CA GLY A 190 18.40 15.65 -2.64
C GLY A 190 18.04 17.06 -3.13
N THR A 191 16.76 17.40 -3.25
CA THR A 191 16.33 18.76 -3.60
C THR A 191 16.08 19.63 -2.37
N VAL A 192 16.21 20.95 -2.55
CA VAL A 192 15.81 21.96 -1.56
C VAL A 192 14.64 22.76 -2.12
N MET A 193 13.71 23.10 -1.25
CA MET A 193 12.53 23.89 -1.58
C MET A 193 12.24 24.91 -0.49
N THR A 194 11.75 26.08 -0.89
CA THR A 194 11.25 27.09 0.02
C THR A 194 9.83 26.75 0.43
N LEU A 195 9.50 26.97 1.71
CA LEU A 195 8.13 26.91 2.18
C LEU A 195 7.37 28.14 1.67
N ALA A 196 6.08 27.96 1.36
CA ALA A 196 5.20 29.09 1.13
C ALA A 196 5.11 29.92 2.42
N ASN A 197 5.19 31.24 2.29
CA ASN A 197 5.18 32.18 3.42
C ASN A 197 3.84 32.94 3.55
N ASN A 198 3.00 32.91 2.53
CA ASN A 198 1.66 33.48 2.49
C ASN A 198 0.85 32.87 1.34
N ASN A 199 -0.43 33.27 1.21
CA ASN A 199 -1.31 32.88 0.10
C ASN A 199 -1.48 31.36 -0.06
N PHE A 200 -1.73 30.68 1.06
CA PHE A 200 -1.84 29.22 1.06
C PHE A 200 -3.07 28.72 0.31
N CYS A 201 -4.20 29.39 0.46
CA CYS A 201 -5.43 29.05 -0.25
C CYS A 201 -5.48 29.68 -1.64
N SER A 202 -5.80 28.86 -2.64
CA SER A 202 -6.13 29.33 -3.99
C SER A 202 -7.46 30.09 -3.94
N LYS A 203 -7.62 31.05 -4.85
CA LYS A 203 -8.84 31.85 -4.98
C LYS A 203 -10.01 30.99 -5.46
#